data_AF-A0AAD2DP28-F1
#
_entry.id   AF-A0AAD2DP28-F1
#
_cell.length_a   1.000
_cell.length_b   1.000
_cell.length_c   1.000
_cell.angle_alpha   90.00
_cell.angle_beta   90.00
_cell.angle_gamma   90.00
#
_symmetry.space_group_name_H-M   'P 1'
#
loop_
_entity.id
_entity.type
_entity.pdbx_description
1 polymer ?
#
loop_
_entity_poly.entity_id
_entity_poly.type
_entity_poly.pdbx_seq_one_letter_code
_entity_poly.pdbx_strand_id
1 'polypeptide(L)'
;MVRWWILALQLTELFVTTLVHLTYGFYIFSTAVAGDLSQALSDWSFKPNLENELKGDCSKKTTSVDDLPPIVLVHGIFGFGKGRLGGLSYFAGAEKKDDRVLVPDLGSLTSIYDRARELFYYLKGGQVDYGEEHSKSCGHSQYGRIYEKGHYHEWDEDHPIHFVGHSSGAQVVRVLQQMLADKAFEGYGNTSENWVLSITSLSGAFNGTTRTYLDGMQPEDGRSLKPICLLQVCRVGVIIYDWFDIPWLKSFYNFGFDHFNMSWKKIGIWGLIDYLLGNSGPFASGDWILPDLTIQGSIRLNSNICTFPDTYYFSYATKRTRKIMGMTVPSGILGIHPLLFIRVLQMSQWRHPPDVVPPYKGYRDEDWWDNDGALNTISMTRPCFPVEHPSHFVVQDSDCLPLQPGIWYYKIVEGDHILFIVNRERAGTQFDLIYDSIFERCRKHVFRKNPTLPNHQVHH
;
A
#
# COMPACT_ATOMS: atom_id res chain seq x y z
N MET A 1 25.12 0.31 35.83
CA MET A 1 25.03 -0.98 35.10
C MET A 1 23.74 -1.11 34.29
N VAL A 2 22.54 -0.97 34.86
CA VAL A 2 21.25 -1.16 34.16
C VAL A 2 21.13 -0.37 32.84
N ARG A 3 21.53 0.91 32.81
CA ARG A 3 21.48 1.75 31.59
C ARG A 3 22.38 1.24 30.44
N TRP A 4 23.54 0.66 30.76
CA TRP A 4 24.45 0.08 29.78
C TRP A 4 23.91 -1.23 29.21
N TRP A 5 23.27 -2.05 30.05
CA TRP A 5 22.60 -3.28 29.61
C TRP A 5 21.42 -3.00 28.67
N ILE A 6 20.58 -2.01 28.99
CA ILE A 6 19.46 -1.60 28.13
C ILE A 6 19.97 -1.09 26.78
N LEU A 7 21.00 -0.23 26.79
CA LEU A 7 21.60 0.26 25.55
C LEU A 7 22.20 -0.87 24.71
N ALA A 8 22.90 -1.82 25.35
CA ALA A 8 23.46 -2.98 24.66
C ALA A 8 22.37 -3.86 24.03
N LEU A 9 21.24 -4.08 24.74
CA LEU A 9 20.10 -4.82 24.21
C LEU A 9 19.45 -4.09 23.01
N GLN A 10 19.28 -2.77 23.10
CA GLN A 10 18.74 -1.97 21.99
C GLN A 10 19.64 -2.00 20.76
N LEU A 11 20.96 -1.87 20.94
CA LEU A 11 21.92 -1.97 19.83
C LEU A 11 21.96 -3.39 19.24
N THR A 12 21.86 -4.42 20.08
CA THR A 12 21.79 -5.82 19.62
C THR A 12 20.52 -6.06 18.81
N GLU A 13 19.37 -5.60 19.29
CA GLU A 13 18.11 -5.70 18.57
C GLU A 13 18.18 -4.95 17.24
N LEU A 14 18.70 -3.73 17.22
CA LEU A 14 18.88 -2.96 15.99
C LEU A 14 19.78 -3.70 15.00
N PHE A 15 20.90 -4.27 15.46
CA PHE A 15 21.80 -5.07 14.62
C PHE A 15 21.08 -6.29 14.03
N VAL A 16 20.41 -7.09 14.87
CA VAL A 16 19.68 -8.29 14.44
C VAL A 16 18.58 -7.92 13.45
N THR A 17 17.77 -6.92 13.77
CA THR A 17 16.67 -6.48 12.90
C THR A 17 17.19 -5.94 11.58
N THR A 18 18.28 -5.16 11.58
CA THR A 18 18.93 -4.68 10.35
C THR A 18 19.44 -5.84 9.51
N LEU A 19 20.12 -6.81 10.12
CA LEU A 19 20.62 -8.00 9.44
C LEU A 19 19.47 -8.79 8.80
N VAL A 20 18.39 -9.04 9.54
CA VAL A 20 17.21 -9.77 9.03
C VAL A 20 16.59 -9.05 7.82
N HIS A 21 16.42 -7.72 7.88
CA HIS A 21 15.85 -6.96 6.76
C HIS A 21 16.78 -6.93 5.54
N LEU A 22 18.09 -6.73 5.73
CA LEU A 22 19.06 -6.73 4.63
C LEU A 22 19.20 -8.12 3.99
N THR A 23 19.28 -9.18 4.79
CA THR A 23 19.33 -10.56 4.28
C THR A 23 18.06 -10.92 3.54
N TYR A 24 16.88 -10.54 4.04
CA TYR A 24 15.62 -10.79 3.33
C TYR A 24 15.51 -9.97 2.04
N GLY A 25 15.87 -8.69 2.06
CA GLY A 25 15.91 -7.86 0.86
C GLY A 25 16.87 -8.43 -0.20
N PHE A 26 18.06 -8.86 0.22
CA PHE A 26 19.00 -9.55 -0.64
C PHE A 26 18.44 -10.86 -1.20
N TYR A 27 17.77 -11.67 -0.36
CA TYR A 27 17.13 -12.91 -0.79
C TYR A 27 16.06 -12.67 -1.86
N ILE A 28 15.18 -11.69 -1.67
CA ILE A 28 14.15 -11.34 -2.66
C ILE A 28 14.79 -10.87 -3.96
N PHE A 29 15.77 -9.97 -3.87
CA PHE A 29 16.48 -9.45 -5.04
C PHE A 29 17.22 -10.57 -5.79
N SER A 30 17.98 -11.42 -5.09
CA SER A 30 18.73 -12.51 -5.70
C SER A 30 17.81 -13.57 -6.30
N THR A 31 16.67 -13.85 -5.67
CA THR A 31 15.68 -14.81 -6.18
C THR A 31 15.02 -14.29 -7.46
N ALA A 32 14.67 -13.01 -7.50
CA ALA A 32 14.13 -12.35 -8.68
C ALA A 32 15.13 -12.41 -9.86
N VAL A 33 16.37 -11.99 -9.63
CA VAL A 33 17.44 -12.02 -10.65
C VAL A 33 17.74 -13.46 -11.12
N ALA A 34 17.78 -14.43 -10.21
CA ALA A 34 17.98 -15.83 -10.58
C ALA A 34 16.82 -16.38 -11.41
N GLY A 35 15.57 -16.01 -11.10
CA GLY A 35 14.39 -16.34 -11.88
C GLY A 35 14.48 -15.82 -13.32
N ASP A 36 14.84 -14.55 -13.48
CA ASP A 36 15.01 -13.92 -14.80
C ASP A 36 16.13 -14.57 -15.60
N LEU A 37 17.27 -14.85 -14.96
CA LEU A 37 18.39 -15.56 -15.60
C LEU A 37 17.98 -16.97 -16.04
N SER A 38 17.24 -17.69 -15.19
CA SER A 38 16.74 -19.03 -15.53
C SER A 38 15.79 -18.98 -16.72
N GLN A 39 14.90 -17.98 -16.79
CA GLN A 39 13.98 -17.80 -17.91
C GLN A 39 14.72 -17.42 -19.20
N ALA A 40 15.69 -16.51 -19.12
CA ALA A 40 16.52 -16.16 -20.27
C ALA A 40 17.32 -17.36 -20.79
N LEU A 41 17.86 -18.19 -19.89
CA LEU A 41 18.57 -19.42 -20.25
C LEU A 41 17.64 -20.48 -20.86
N SER A 42 16.41 -20.64 -20.34
CA SER A 42 15.43 -21.53 -20.96
C SER A 42 15.02 -21.05 -22.34
N ASP A 43 14.73 -19.75 -22.48
CA ASP A 43 14.35 -19.16 -23.77
C ASP A 43 15.48 -19.28 -24.80
N TRP A 44 16.74 -19.17 -24.36
CA TRP A 44 17.90 -19.40 -25.21
C TRP A 44 18.11 -20.88 -25.56
N SER A 45 17.93 -21.79 -24.59
CA SER A 45 18.15 -23.24 -24.77
C SER A 45 17.05 -23.92 -25.59
N PHE A 46 15.82 -23.42 -25.53
CA PHE A 46 14.65 -24.00 -26.20
C PHE A 46 14.23 -23.23 -27.48
N LYS A 47 14.94 -22.16 -27.87
CA LYS A 47 14.84 -21.55 -29.22
C LYS A 47 16.00 -21.96 -30.13
N PRO A 48 16.05 -23.25 -30.52
CA PRO A 48 16.12 -23.53 -31.95
C PRO A 48 15.03 -24.54 -32.34
N ASN A 49 14.14 -24.10 -33.24
CA ASN A 49 13.08 -24.86 -33.92
C ASN A 49 11.70 -24.94 -33.23
N LEU A 50 10.90 -23.87 -33.32
CA LEU A 50 9.47 -23.99 -33.62
C LEU A 50 8.87 -22.65 -34.11
N GLU A 51 9.32 -22.16 -35.26
CA GLU A 51 8.47 -21.30 -36.10
C GLU A 51 7.72 -22.22 -37.07
N ASN A 52 6.57 -22.73 -36.63
CA ASN A 52 5.37 -23.03 -37.41
C ASN A 52 4.41 -23.87 -36.57
N GLU A 53 3.11 -23.67 -36.81
CA GLU A 53 1.96 -24.44 -36.29
C GLU A 53 1.38 -24.01 -34.92
N LEU A 54 0.45 -23.05 -34.94
CA LEU A 54 -1.01 -23.30 -34.94
C LEU A 54 -1.78 -22.01 -34.63
N LYS A 55 -2.34 -21.39 -35.68
CA LYS A 55 -3.52 -20.53 -35.53
C LYS A 55 -4.71 -21.45 -35.21
N GLY A 56 -4.98 -21.62 -33.92
CA GLY A 56 -6.21 -22.23 -33.42
C GLY A 56 -7.15 -21.14 -32.93
N ASP A 57 -8.12 -20.79 -33.76
CA ASP A 57 -9.25 -19.93 -33.41
C ASP A 57 -10.10 -20.61 -32.33
N CYS A 58 -10.32 -19.93 -31.20
CA CYS A 58 -11.33 -20.32 -30.22
C CYS A 58 -12.16 -19.08 -29.87
N SER A 59 -13.02 -18.69 -30.80
CA SER A 59 -14.22 -17.90 -30.56
C SER A 59 -15.07 -18.59 -29.49
N LYS A 60 -14.93 -18.14 -28.23
CA LYS A 60 -15.98 -18.24 -27.22
C LYS A 60 -16.71 -16.90 -27.19
N LYS A 61 -18.02 -16.93 -27.44
CA LYS A 61 -18.93 -15.82 -27.21
C LYS A 61 -18.84 -15.39 -25.74
N THR A 62 -18.22 -14.25 -25.49
CA THR A 62 -18.22 -13.54 -24.20
C THR A 62 -18.65 -12.11 -24.49
N THR A 63 -19.55 -11.57 -23.67
CA THR A 63 -19.68 -10.11 -23.45
C THR A 63 -18.29 -9.50 -23.51
N SER A 64 -18.10 -8.44 -24.30
CA SER A 64 -16.75 -7.97 -24.64
C SER A 64 -15.98 -7.68 -23.35
N VAL A 65 -14.77 -8.24 -23.22
CA VAL A 65 -13.90 -8.06 -22.04
C VAL A 65 -13.62 -6.57 -21.79
N ASP A 66 -13.75 -5.75 -22.84
CA ASP A 66 -13.60 -4.30 -22.83
C ASP A 66 -14.74 -3.54 -22.12
N ASP A 67 -15.84 -4.20 -21.75
CA ASP A 67 -16.98 -3.56 -21.06
C ASP A 67 -16.92 -3.67 -19.51
N LEU A 68 -16.03 -4.48 -18.94
CA LEU A 68 -15.98 -4.71 -17.49
C LEU A 68 -15.12 -3.67 -16.75
N PRO A 69 -15.57 -3.04 -15.65
CA PRO A 69 -14.72 -2.18 -14.82
C PRO A 69 -13.39 -2.85 -14.44
N PRO A 70 -12.22 -2.22 -14.65
CA PRO A 70 -10.95 -2.82 -14.28
C PRO A 70 -10.82 -2.94 -12.75
N ILE A 71 -10.04 -3.94 -12.31
CA ILE A 71 -9.62 -4.08 -10.91
C ILE A 71 -8.19 -3.57 -10.81
N VAL A 72 -7.93 -2.57 -9.98
CA VAL A 72 -6.61 -1.97 -9.80
C VAL A 72 -6.03 -2.39 -8.45
N LEU A 73 -4.94 -3.17 -8.48
CA LEU A 73 -4.24 -3.63 -7.28
C LEU A 73 -3.15 -2.63 -6.88
N VAL A 74 -3.30 -1.98 -5.73
CA VAL A 74 -2.40 -0.92 -5.27
C VAL A 74 -1.55 -1.42 -4.11
N HIS A 75 -0.24 -1.51 -4.34
CA HIS A 75 0.71 -2.04 -3.37
C HIS A 75 0.92 -1.09 -2.19
N GLY A 76 1.57 -1.56 -1.12
CA GLY A 76 1.93 -0.75 0.04
C GLY A 76 3.35 -0.19 0.00
N ILE A 77 3.90 0.05 1.19
CA ILE A 77 5.32 0.35 1.41
C ILE A 77 6.19 -0.81 0.91
N PHE A 78 7.33 -0.50 0.29
CA PHE A 78 8.24 -1.47 -0.35
C PHE A 78 7.59 -2.38 -1.42
N GLY A 79 6.39 -2.03 -1.87
CA GLY A 79 5.74 -2.72 -2.97
C GLY A 79 6.19 -2.23 -4.33
N PHE A 80 5.79 -2.95 -5.36
CA PHE A 80 6.20 -2.72 -6.74
C PHE A 80 5.09 -3.16 -7.69
N GLY A 81 5.03 -2.52 -8.86
CA GLY A 81 4.05 -2.86 -9.89
C GLY A 81 4.44 -4.05 -10.76
N LYS A 82 3.57 -4.40 -11.71
CA LYS A 82 3.83 -5.48 -12.67
C LYS A 82 5.05 -5.17 -13.53
N GLY A 83 5.94 -6.17 -13.69
CA GLY A 83 7.16 -6.05 -14.50
C GLY A 83 8.36 -5.45 -13.74
N ARG A 84 8.23 -5.21 -12.43
CA ARG A 84 9.34 -4.86 -11.54
C ARG A 84 9.79 -6.09 -10.75
N LEU A 85 11.05 -6.09 -10.34
CA LEU A 85 11.74 -7.25 -9.75
C LEU A 85 11.59 -8.51 -10.61
N GLY A 86 11.77 -8.35 -11.92
CA GLY A 86 11.77 -9.47 -12.86
C GLY A 86 10.42 -10.15 -12.97
N GLY A 87 10.44 -11.48 -12.90
CA GLY A 87 9.24 -12.33 -12.88
C GLY A 87 8.48 -12.38 -11.54
N LEU A 88 8.96 -11.71 -10.49
CA LEU A 88 8.31 -11.73 -9.18
C LEU A 88 7.01 -10.91 -9.20
N SER A 89 5.98 -11.40 -8.51
CA SER A 89 4.70 -10.69 -8.35
C SER A 89 4.51 -10.23 -6.91
N TYR A 90 4.31 -8.93 -6.70
CA TYR A 90 3.96 -8.39 -5.38
C TYR A 90 2.65 -9.01 -4.87
N PHE A 91 1.63 -9.11 -5.72
CA PHE A 91 0.34 -9.72 -5.38
C PHE A 91 0.32 -11.24 -5.61
N ALA A 92 1.49 -11.89 -5.65
CA ALA A 92 1.67 -13.34 -5.76
C ALA A 92 0.86 -14.02 -6.88
N GLY A 93 0.65 -13.31 -8.00
CA GLY A 93 -0.06 -13.79 -9.17
C GLY A 93 -1.58 -13.61 -9.13
N ALA A 94 -2.13 -12.92 -8.12
CA ALA A 94 -3.55 -12.58 -8.08
C ALA A 94 -4.00 -11.79 -9.33
N GLU A 95 -3.11 -10.99 -9.91
CA GLU A 95 -3.33 -10.27 -11.16
C GLU A 95 -3.54 -11.16 -12.39
N LYS A 96 -3.35 -12.48 -12.27
CA LYS A 96 -3.63 -13.47 -13.32
C LYS A 96 -4.98 -14.19 -13.12
N LYS A 97 -5.71 -13.89 -12.04
CA LYS A 97 -7.00 -14.53 -11.73
C LYS A 97 -8.18 -13.93 -12.51
N ASP A 98 -7.99 -12.79 -13.16
CA ASP A 98 -9.01 -12.10 -13.94
C ASP A 98 -8.37 -11.35 -15.12
N ASP A 99 -9.11 -11.21 -16.21
CA ASP A 99 -8.62 -10.69 -17.49
C ASP A 99 -8.36 -9.16 -17.48
N ARG A 100 -8.99 -8.40 -16.58
CA ARG A 100 -8.88 -6.92 -16.55
C ARG A 100 -8.38 -6.40 -15.20
N VAL A 101 -7.18 -6.85 -14.83
CA VAL A 101 -6.46 -6.42 -13.62
C VAL A 101 -5.26 -5.54 -13.97
N LEU A 102 -5.19 -4.37 -13.35
CA LEU A 102 -4.06 -3.44 -13.44
C LEU A 102 -3.25 -3.46 -12.14
N VAL A 103 -1.93 -3.37 -12.26
CA VAL A 103 -1.00 -3.38 -11.11
C VAL A 103 0.00 -2.23 -11.28
N PRO A 104 -0.39 -1.00 -10.91
CA PRO A 104 0.46 0.18 -11.03
C PRO A 104 1.79 0.03 -10.28
N ASP A 105 2.84 0.60 -10.88
CA ASP A 105 4.15 0.76 -10.25
C ASP A 105 4.30 2.18 -9.71
N LEU A 106 3.92 2.37 -8.45
CA LEU A 106 3.99 3.64 -7.73
C LEU A 106 5.28 3.71 -6.91
N GLY A 107 5.67 4.92 -6.47
CA GLY A 107 6.81 5.07 -5.57
C GLY A 107 6.67 4.23 -4.31
N SER A 108 7.61 3.32 -4.07
CA SER A 108 7.52 2.36 -2.96
C SER A 108 7.71 2.99 -1.58
N LEU A 109 8.29 4.20 -1.51
CA LEU A 109 8.53 4.96 -0.28
C LEU A 109 8.01 6.41 -0.29
N THR A 110 7.45 6.89 -1.40
CA THR A 110 6.88 8.24 -1.51
C THR A 110 5.62 8.40 -0.64
N SER A 111 5.25 9.64 -0.32
CA SER A 111 4.09 9.92 0.54
C SER A 111 2.79 9.38 -0.04
N ILE A 112 1.77 9.24 0.81
CA ILE A 112 0.44 8.81 0.35
C ILE A 112 -0.13 9.79 -0.69
N TYR A 113 0.12 11.08 -0.49
CA TYR A 113 -0.31 12.15 -1.39
C TYR A 113 0.32 11.99 -2.78
N ASP A 114 1.65 11.87 -2.86
CA ASP A 114 2.35 11.71 -4.14
C ASP A 114 1.92 10.45 -4.87
N ARG A 115 1.77 9.34 -4.14
CA ARG A 115 1.32 8.07 -4.71
C ARG A 115 -0.11 8.16 -5.25
N ALA A 116 -0.99 8.95 -4.63
CA ALA A 116 -2.34 9.18 -5.13
C ALA A 116 -2.31 9.98 -6.45
N ARG A 117 -1.45 11.00 -6.54
CA ARG A 117 -1.19 11.74 -7.78
C ARG A 117 -0.64 10.83 -8.87
N GLU A 118 0.39 10.05 -8.59
CA GLU A 118 0.98 9.08 -9.53
C GLU A 118 -0.07 8.07 -10.02
N LEU A 119 -0.92 7.56 -9.13
CA LEU A 119 -1.97 6.60 -9.48
C LEU A 119 -3.00 7.19 -10.44
N PHE A 120 -3.40 8.46 -10.24
CA PHE A 120 -4.31 9.14 -11.16
C PHE A 120 -3.73 9.18 -12.59
N TYR A 121 -2.50 9.67 -12.74
CA TYR A 121 -1.87 9.82 -14.06
C TYR A 121 -1.45 8.48 -14.67
N TYR A 122 -1.16 7.45 -13.86
CA TYR A 122 -1.00 6.08 -14.36
C TYR A 122 -2.27 5.59 -15.08
N LEU A 123 -3.45 5.86 -14.50
CA LEU A 123 -4.72 5.45 -15.07
C LEU A 123 -5.13 6.35 -16.24
N LYS A 124 -5.15 7.66 -16.03
CA LYS A 124 -5.70 8.63 -17.00
C LYS A 124 -4.73 8.97 -18.13
N GLY A 125 -3.43 8.90 -17.86
CA GLY A 125 -2.37 9.37 -18.76
C GLY A 125 -2.01 10.84 -18.52
N GLY A 126 -0.90 11.27 -19.10
CA GLY A 126 -0.34 12.61 -18.96
C GLY A 126 0.89 12.68 -18.05
N GLN A 127 1.35 13.90 -17.80
CA GLN A 127 2.47 14.16 -16.91
C GLN A 127 1.98 14.25 -15.46
N VAL A 128 2.63 13.53 -14.55
CA VAL A 128 2.31 13.60 -13.13
C VAL A 128 2.50 15.03 -12.64
N ASP A 129 1.44 15.62 -12.07
CA ASP A 129 1.46 16.90 -11.39
C ASP A 129 1.18 16.69 -9.89
N TYR A 130 2.18 16.99 -9.06
CA TYR A 130 2.09 16.92 -7.61
C TYR A 130 1.44 18.17 -6.98
N GLY A 131 1.21 19.22 -7.78
CA GLY A 131 0.66 20.49 -7.35
C GLY A 131 1.73 21.46 -6.88
N GLU A 132 1.65 22.71 -7.34
CA GLU A 132 2.65 23.75 -7.10
C GLU A 132 2.91 24.02 -5.60
N GLU A 133 1.85 24.14 -4.80
CA GLU A 133 1.97 24.42 -3.37
C GLU A 133 2.65 23.29 -2.61
N HIS A 134 2.20 22.04 -2.84
CA HIS A 134 2.77 20.84 -2.24
C HIS A 134 4.26 20.73 -2.56
N SER A 135 4.61 20.82 -3.84
CA SER A 135 6.00 20.69 -4.29
C SER A 135 6.93 21.78 -3.77
N LYS A 136 6.45 23.03 -3.65
CA LYS A 136 7.21 24.10 -2.98
C LYS A 136 7.41 23.82 -1.49
N SER A 137 6.37 23.35 -0.80
CA SER A 137 6.43 23.08 0.64
C SER A 137 7.33 21.88 0.97
N CYS A 138 7.34 20.86 0.12
CA CYS A 138 8.09 19.63 0.31
C CYS A 138 9.47 19.65 -0.36
N GLY A 139 9.77 20.66 -1.17
CA GLY A 139 11.10 20.88 -1.76
C GLY A 139 11.44 19.95 -2.91
N HIS A 140 10.47 19.63 -3.77
CA HIS A 140 10.65 18.77 -4.95
C HIS A 140 10.04 19.38 -6.21
N SER A 141 10.25 18.75 -7.38
CA SER A 141 9.65 19.19 -8.64
C SER A 141 8.13 18.99 -8.64
N GLN A 142 7.39 19.98 -9.14
CA GLN A 142 5.94 19.88 -9.37
C GLN A 142 5.59 18.76 -10.35
N TYR A 143 6.40 18.60 -11.39
CA TYR A 143 6.13 17.63 -12.44
C TYR A 143 7.01 16.38 -12.29
N GLY A 144 6.38 15.23 -12.40
CA GLY A 144 7.02 13.91 -12.36
C GLY A 144 7.13 13.27 -13.75
N ARG A 145 7.04 11.94 -13.75
CA ARG A 145 7.11 11.11 -14.96
C ARG A 145 5.91 11.36 -15.88
N ILE A 146 6.09 11.01 -17.16
CA ILE A 146 5.06 11.14 -18.19
C ILE A 146 4.53 9.76 -18.53
N TYR A 147 3.20 9.60 -18.48
CA TYR A 147 2.47 8.45 -19.00
C TYR A 147 1.87 8.82 -20.36
N GLU A 148 2.58 8.51 -21.45
CA GLU A 148 2.14 8.83 -22.83
C GLU A 148 0.73 8.31 -23.15
N LYS A 149 0.39 7.14 -22.59
CA LYS A 149 -0.96 6.58 -22.63
C LYS A 149 -1.36 6.10 -21.24
N GLY A 150 -2.51 6.56 -20.76
CA GLY A 150 -3.12 6.06 -19.54
C GLY A 150 -3.51 4.59 -19.69
N HIS A 151 -3.35 3.81 -18.62
CA HIS A 151 -3.74 2.41 -18.61
C HIS A 151 -5.27 2.20 -18.65
N TYR A 152 -6.05 3.25 -18.38
CA TYR A 152 -7.50 3.29 -18.51
C TYR A 152 -7.97 4.73 -18.80
N HIS A 153 -7.67 5.22 -20.00
CA HIS A 153 -7.89 6.63 -20.38
C HIS A 153 -9.37 7.05 -20.39
N GLU A 154 -10.29 6.12 -20.64
CA GLU A 154 -11.74 6.35 -20.59
C GLU A 154 -12.29 6.50 -19.17
N TRP A 155 -11.46 6.33 -18.12
CA TRP A 155 -11.88 6.40 -16.73
C TRP A 155 -12.70 7.66 -16.42
N ASP A 156 -13.95 7.46 -16.04
CA ASP A 156 -14.90 8.48 -15.60
C ASP A 156 -16.02 7.84 -14.76
N GLU A 157 -17.15 8.53 -14.58
CA GLU A 157 -18.30 8.03 -13.80
C GLU A 157 -19.05 6.90 -14.51
N ASP A 158 -19.09 6.89 -15.85
CA ASP A 158 -19.70 5.82 -16.64
C ASP A 158 -18.75 4.62 -16.81
N HIS A 159 -17.45 4.86 -16.62
CA HIS A 159 -16.36 3.88 -16.69
C HIS A 159 -15.61 3.79 -15.34
N PRO A 160 -16.27 3.38 -14.22
CA PRO A 160 -15.67 3.43 -12.90
C PRO A 160 -14.70 2.27 -12.65
N ILE A 161 -13.94 2.34 -11.55
CA ILE A 161 -12.90 1.36 -11.20
C ILE A 161 -13.17 0.67 -9.86
N HIS A 162 -12.78 -0.59 -9.74
CA HIS A 162 -12.59 -1.26 -8.45
C HIS A 162 -11.14 -1.16 -7.99
N PHE A 163 -10.89 -0.71 -6.77
CA PHE A 163 -9.56 -0.72 -6.18
C PHE A 163 -9.42 -1.81 -5.13
N VAL A 164 -8.26 -2.47 -5.12
CA VAL A 164 -7.82 -3.38 -4.05
C VAL A 164 -6.48 -2.88 -3.53
N GLY A 165 -6.48 -2.26 -2.35
CA GLY A 165 -5.27 -1.71 -1.72
C GLY A 165 -4.72 -2.62 -0.64
N HIS A 166 -3.43 -2.98 -0.75
CA HIS A 166 -2.72 -3.66 0.33
C HIS A 166 -1.97 -2.66 1.20
N SER A 167 -2.01 -2.81 2.53
CA SER A 167 -1.24 -1.96 3.46
C SER A 167 -1.53 -0.47 3.23
N SER A 168 -0.49 0.35 3.06
CA SER A 168 -0.62 1.78 2.75
C SER A 168 -1.29 2.06 1.39
N GLY A 169 -1.34 1.10 0.47
CA GLY A 169 -2.07 1.23 -0.80
C GLY A 169 -3.56 1.49 -0.61
N ALA A 170 -4.15 1.01 0.49
CA ALA A 170 -5.53 1.33 0.84
C ALA A 170 -5.72 2.81 1.21
N GLN A 171 -4.73 3.45 1.83
CA GLN A 171 -4.76 4.90 2.11
C GLN A 171 -4.60 5.71 0.82
N VAL A 172 -3.69 5.29 -0.07
CA VAL A 172 -3.49 5.91 -1.39
C VAL A 172 -4.80 6.00 -2.17
N VAL A 173 -5.53 4.90 -2.24
CA VAL A 173 -6.81 4.84 -2.96
C VAL A 173 -7.86 5.77 -2.32
N ARG A 174 -7.91 5.83 -0.99
CA ARG A 174 -8.84 6.72 -0.28
C ARG A 174 -8.51 8.20 -0.53
N VAL A 175 -7.23 8.56 -0.50
CA VAL A 175 -6.77 9.93 -0.82
C VAL A 175 -7.06 10.27 -2.27
N LEU A 176 -6.81 9.35 -3.20
CA LEU A 176 -7.18 9.53 -4.60
C LEU A 176 -8.68 9.77 -4.76
N GLN A 177 -9.52 8.95 -4.11
CA GLN A 177 -10.97 9.13 -4.17
C GLN A 177 -11.40 10.52 -3.65
N GLN A 178 -10.83 10.97 -2.54
CA GLN A 178 -11.10 12.30 -2.01
C GLN A 178 -10.63 13.40 -2.97
N MET A 179 -9.43 13.27 -3.56
CA MET A 179 -8.93 14.21 -4.57
C MET A 179 -9.83 14.32 -5.81
N LEU A 180 -10.48 13.21 -6.20
CA LEU A 180 -11.46 13.23 -7.29
C LEU A 180 -12.71 14.02 -6.91
N ALA A 181 -13.25 13.83 -5.69
CA ALA A 181 -14.37 14.64 -5.18
C ALA A 181 -14.00 16.13 -5.09
N ASP A 182 -12.78 16.43 -4.66
CA ASP A 182 -12.29 17.80 -4.48
C ASP A 182 -11.85 18.45 -5.81
N LYS A 183 -11.88 17.71 -6.92
CA LYS A 183 -11.44 18.17 -8.26
C LYS A 183 -10.00 18.66 -8.26
N ALA A 184 -9.12 17.95 -7.56
CA ALA A 184 -7.75 18.37 -7.30
C ALA A 184 -6.80 18.28 -8.50
N PHE A 185 -7.23 17.74 -9.64
CA PHE A 185 -6.40 17.50 -10.82
C PHE A 185 -6.65 18.57 -11.90
N GLU A 186 -5.63 19.40 -12.16
CA GLU A 186 -5.72 20.46 -13.16
C GLU A 186 -6.04 19.89 -14.55
N GLY A 187 -6.95 20.53 -15.27
CA GLY A 187 -7.46 20.04 -16.56
C GLY A 187 -8.57 18.98 -16.48
N TYR A 188 -8.88 18.46 -15.29
CA TYR A 188 -9.90 17.41 -15.08
C TYR A 188 -11.03 17.86 -14.13
N GLY A 189 -11.71 18.96 -14.46
CA GLY A 189 -12.73 19.58 -13.60
C GLY A 189 -14.07 18.83 -13.46
N ASN A 190 -14.25 17.72 -14.18
CA ASN A 190 -15.41 16.83 -14.11
C ASN A 190 -15.15 15.56 -13.26
N THR A 191 -14.02 15.51 -12.55
CA THR A 191 -13.74 14.41 -11.62
C THR A 191 -14.76 14.36 -10.49
N SER A 192 -15.03 13.14 -10.02
CA SER A 192 -15.92 12.84 -8.91
C SER A 192 -15.45 11.58 -8.20
N GLU A 193 -15.73 11.46 -6.90
CA GLU A 193 -15.63 10.24 -6.11
C GLU A 193 -16.29 9.02 -6.78
N ASN A 194 -17.26 9.28 -7.66
CA ASN A 194 -18.09 8.30 -8.33
C ASN A 194 -17.38 7.50 -9.41
N TRP A 195 -16.20 7.98 -9.82
CA TRP A 195 -15.27 7.25 -10.66
C TRP A 195 -14.72 5.99 -9.95
N VAL A 196 -15.00 5.84 -8.65
CA VAL A 196 -14.64 4.68 -7.83
C VAL A 196 -15.88 3.89 -7.41
N LEU A 197 -15.95 2.65 -7.89
CA LEU A 197 -17.08 1.75 -7.64
C LEU A 197 -16.94 1.01 -6.30
N SER A 198 -15.73 0.55 -5.98
CA SER A 198 -15.44 -0.06 -4.69
C SER A 198 -13.99 0.08 -4.26
N ILE A 199 -13.77 0.07 -2.94
CA ILE A 199 -12.45 0.00 -2.32
C ILE A 199 -12.41 -1.23 -1.42
N THR A 200 -11.58 -2.19 -1.77
CA THR A 200 -11.25 -3.33 -0.91
C THR A 200 -9.87 -3.14 -0.32
N SER A 201 -9.74 -3.37 0.98
CA SER A 201 -8.47 -3.28 1.68
C SER A 201 -8.01 -4.65 2.18
N LEU A 202 -6.74 -4.94 1.95
CA LEU A 202 -6.03 -6.08 2.48
C LEU A 202 -5.01 -5.54 3.49
N SER A 203 -5.25 -5.77 4.77
CA SER A 203 -4.39 -5.24 5.85
C SER A 203 -4.16 -3.73 5.73
N GLY A 204 -5.21 -2.92 5.55
CA GLY A 204 -5.08 -1.47 5.33
C GLY A 204 -4.52 -0.69 6.51
N ALA A 205 -3.69 0.31 6.26
CA ALA A 205 -3.10 1.13 7.33
C ALA A 205 -3.99 2.33 7.74
N PHE A 206 -5.31 2.16 7.90
CA PHE A 206 -6.23 3.31 7.99
C PHE A 206 -5.98 4.25 9.16
N ASN A 207 -5.49 3.74 10.28
CA ASN A 207 -5.25 4.52 11.50
C ASN A 207 -3.76 4.64 11.84
N GLY A 208 -2.86 4.22 10.94
CA GLY A 208 -1.42 4.17 11.18
C GLY A 208 -0.98 2.92 11.95
N THR A 209 0.26 2.88 12.42
CA THR A 209 0.82 1.72 13.14
C THR A 209 1.83 2.12 14.20
N THR A 210 1.81 1.41 15.32
CA THR A 210 2.83 1.55 16.37
C THR A 210 4.20 1.06 15.94
N ARG A 211 4.27 0.25 14.86
CA ARG A 211 5.54 -0.20 14.29
C ARG A 211 6.42 0.96 13.83
N THR A 212 5.84 2.07 13.35
CA THR A 212 6.61 3.25 12.93
C THR A 212 7.53 3.76 14.05
N TYR A 213 7.04 3.80 15.30
CA TYR A 213 7.82 4.26 16.45
C TYR A 213 8.87 3.25 16.91
N LEU A 214 8.57 1.95 16.76
CA LEU A 214 9.50 0.85 17.02
C LEU A 214 10.66 0.86 16.00
N ASP A 215 10.36 1.15 14.74
CA ASP A 215 11.34 1.20 13.65
C ASP A 215 12.16 2.50 13.67
N GLY A 216 11.64 3.58 14.25
CA GLY A 216 12.46 4.77 14.51
C GLY A 216 11.78 6.13 14.51
N MET A 217 10.49 6.23 14.22
CA MET A 217 9.78 7.52 14.28
C MET A 217 9.67 8.01 15.73
N GLN A 218 9.75 9.32 15.91
CA GLN A 218 9.56 9.98 17.19
C GLN A 218 8.05 10.10 17.50
N PRO A 219 7.57 9.60 18.65
CA PRO A 219 6.16 9.68 19.03
C PRO A 219 5.69 11.12 19.31
N GLU A 220 6.60 12.06 19.57
CA GLU A 220 6.32 13.46 19.86
C GLU A 220 5.66 14.19 18.69
N ASP A 221 6.15 13.97 17.47
CA ASP A 221 5.65 14.64 16.25
C ASP A 221 5.13 13.66 15.19
N GLY A 222 5.51 12.38 15.27
CA GLY A 222 5.23 11.37 14.25
C GLY A 222 5.91 11.66 12.91
N ARG A 223 6.97 12.47 12.88
CA ARG A 223 7.66 12.93 11.67
C ARG A 223 9.18 12.81 11.75
N SER A 224 9.76 13.14 12.88
CA SER A 224 11.21 13.09 13.07
C SER A 224 11.69 11.67 13.31
N LEU A 225 12.91 11.38 12.84
CA LEU A 225 13.58 10.10 13.12
C LEU A 225 14.38 10.18 14.41
N LYS A 226 14.43 9.08 15.16
CA LYS A 226 15.40 8.90 16.24
C LYS A 226 16.83 8.92 15.66
N PRO A 227 17.83 9.40 16.41
CA PRO A 227 19.21 9.47 15.92
C PRO A 227 19.82 8.10 15.56
N ILE A 228 19.47 7.06 16.32
CA ILE A 228 19.95 5.68 16.13
C ILE A 228 18.72 4.76 16.08
N CYS A 229 18.36 4.30 14.89
CA CYS A 229 17.23 3.39 14.67
C CYS A 229 17.29 2.71 13.30
N LEU A 230 16.39 1.75 13.06
CA LEU A 230 16.33 0.99 11.81
C LEU A 230 16.00 1.91 10.61
N LEU A 231 15.09 2.86 10.80
CA LEU A 231 14.71 3.80 9.74
C LEU A 231 15.86 4.72 9.32
N GLN A 232 16.84 5.03 10.18
CA GLN A 232 18.04 5.77 9.76
C GLN A 232 18.90 4.95 8.81
N VAL A 233 19.06 3.64 9.06
CA VAL A 233 19.77 2.74 8.13
C VAL A 233 19.07 2.69 6.78
N CYS A 234 17.73 2.55 6.80
CA CYS A 234 16.92 2.58 5.58
C CYS A 234 17.07 3.92 4.84
N ARG A 235 16.93 5.05 5.54
CA ARG A 235 17.11 6.40 5.00
C ARG A 235 18.46 6.56 4.31
N VAL A 236 19.55 6.20 4.97
CA VAL A 236 20.90 6.30 4.39
C VAL A 236 21.03 5.42 3.14
N GLY A 237 20.53 4.19 3.20
CA GLY A 237 20.53 3.27 2.05
C GLY A 237 19.77 3.82 0.84
N VAL A 238 18.59 4.40 1.07
CA VAL A 238 17.76 5.01 0.02
C VAL A 238 18.42 6.26 -0.57
N ILE A 239 18.97 7.14 0.27
CA ILE A 239 19.69 8.33 -0.19
C ILE A 239 20.86 7.93 -1.10
N ILE A 240 21.66 6.95 -0.68
CA ILE A 240 22.79 6.45 -1.47
C ILE A 240 22.31 5.83 -2.78
N TYR A 241 21.24 5.03 -2.73
CA TYR A 241 20.63 4.38 -3.89
C TYR A 241 20.19 5.39 -4.95
N ASP A 242 19.37 6.37 -4.55
CA ASP A 242 18.84 7.39 -5.45
C ASP A 242 19.91 8.37 -5.92
N TRP A 243 20.95 8.60 -5.12
CA TRP A 243 22.09 9.42 -5.52
C TRP A 243 22.93 8.73 -6.60
N PHE A 244 23.22 7.43 -6.49
CA PHE A 244 23.95 6.72 -7.54
C PHE A 244 23.19 6.68 -8.87
N ASP A 245 21.85 6.67 -8.82
CA ASP A 245 20.98 6.84 -9.99
C ASP A 245 21.30 5.87 -11.14
N ILE A 246 21.50 4.59 -10.80
CA ILE A 246 21.89 3.53 -11.74
C ILE A 246 20.66 3.12 -12.58
N PRO A 247 20.62 3.35 -13.91
CA PRO A 247 19.39 3.21 -14.68
C PRO A 247 18.81 1.79 -14.70
N TRP A 248 19.65 0.76 -14.87
CA TRP A 248 19.17 -0.62 -14.90
C TRP A 248 18.57 -1.05 -13.55
N LEU A 249 19.18 -0.58 -12.45
CA LEU A 249 18.75 -0.92 -11.10
C LEU A 249 17.42 -0.22 -10.77
N LYS A 250 17.28 1.07 -11.13
CA LYS A 250 16.02 1.81 -11.02
C LYS A 250 14.91 1.24 -11.92
N SER A 251 15.26 0.72 -13.09
CA SER A 251 14.31 0.00 -13.94
C SER A 251 13.87 -1.32 -13.30
N PHE A 252 14.77 -1.98 -12.57
CA PHE A 252 14.45 -3.22 -11.86
C PHE A 252 13.56 -2.99 -10.63
N TYR A 253 13.87 -1.97 -9.82
CA TYR A 253 13.08 -1.56 -8.66
C TYR A 253 13.32 -0.08 -8.32
N ASN A 254 12.28 0.71 -8.07
CA ASN A 254 12.42 2.14 -7.79
C ASN A 254 11.78 2.53 -6.44
N PHE A 255 12.47 3.35 -5.64
CA PHE A 255 11.90 3.91 -4.42
C PHE A 255 10.88 5.04 -4.69
N GLY A 256 10.94 5.66 -5.86
CA GLY A 256 9.96 6.64 -6.35
C GLY A 256 10.36 8.10 -6.20
N PHE A 257 11.55 8.41 -5.68
CA PHE A 257 11.99 9.78 -5.38
C PHE A 257 12.56 10.54 -6.59
N ASP A 258 12.22 10.16 -7.83
CA ASP A 258 12.78 10.80 -9.03
C ASP A 258 12.46 12.30 -9.09
N HIS A 259 11.29 12.73 -8.59
CA HIS A 259 10.88 14.13 -8.53
C HIS A 259 11.67 14.97 -7.49
N PHE A 260 12.39 14.32 -6.56
CA PHE A 260 13.35 14.99 -5.66
C PHE A 260 14.72 15.23 -6.30
N ASN A 261 14.97 14.70 -7.50
CA ASN A 261 16.17 15.01 -8.29
C ASN A 261 17.52 14.70 -7.59
N MET A 262 17.55 13.61 -6.81
CA MET A 262 18.68 13.26 -5.93
C MET A 262 19.95 12.74 -6.63
N SER A 263 19.90 12.54 -7.95
CA SER A 263 20.99 11.99 -8.75
C SER A 263 22.32 12.75 -8.54
N TRP A 264 23.43 12.01 -8.49
CA TRP A 264 24.78 12.56 -8.37
C TRP A 264 25.13 13.55 -9.49
N LYS A 265 24.52 13.38 -10.68
CA LYS A 265 24.65 14.31 -11.81
C LYS A 265 24.03 15.69 -11.53
N LYS A 266 23.02 15.73 -10.66
CA LYS A 266 22.27 16.95 -10.31
C LYS A 266 22.82 17.62 -9.06
N ILE A 267 23.09 16.85 -7.99
CA ILE A 267 23.43 17.43 -6.68
C ILE A 267 24.90 17.22 -6.25
N GLY A 268 25.65 16.35 -6.92
CA GLY A 268 27.05 16.07 -6.60
C GLY A 268 27.28 15.50 -5.18
N ILE A 269 28.54 15.46 -4.74
CA ILE A 269 28.94 14.89 -3.43
C ILE A 269 28.52 15.79 -2.27
N TRP A 270 28.58 17.12 -2.44
CA TRP A 270 28.17 18.06 -1.39
C TRP A 270 26.66 17.99 -1.14
N GLY A 271 25.86 17.87 -2.20
CA GLY A 271 24.43 17.61 -2.06
C GLY A 271 24.14 16.29 -1.35
N LEU A 272 24.90 15.22 -1.63
CA LEU A 272 24.76 13.97 -0.87
C LEU A 272 24.96 14.19 0.63
N ILE A 273 25.97 14.97 1.02
CA ILE A 273 26.23 15.30 2.43
C ILE A 273 25.04 16.06 3.03
N ASP A 274 24.48 17.05 2.32
CA ASP A 274 23.30 17.80 2.79
C ASP A 274 22.08 16.89 3.03
N TYR A 275 21.84 15.94 2.12
CA TYR A 275 20.76 14.96 2.26
C TYR A 275 21.00 14.01 3.44
N LEU A 276 22.24 13.54 3.65
CA LEU A 276 22.62 12.67 4.77
C LEU A 276 22.53 13.40 6.12
N LEU A 277 22.85 14.70 6.17
CA LEU A 277 22.67 15.54 7.35
C LEU A 277 21.20 15.87 7.63
N GLY A 278 20.31 15.69 6.65
CA GLY A 278 18.87 15.92 6.79
C GLY A 278 18.46 17.37 6.55
N ASN A 279 19.26 18.12 5.78
CA ASN A 279 18.96 19.50 5.42
C ASN A 279 17.97 19.58 4.23
N SER A 280 17.96 18.53 3.38
CA SER A 280 17.21 18.49 2.12
C SER A 280 16.66 17.10 1.82
N GLY A 281 15.66 17.04 0.95
CA GLY A 281 15.10 15.80 0.42
C GLY A 281 13.86 15.29 1.17
N PRO A 282 13.34 14.13 0.76
CA PRO A 282 12.04 13.61 1.22
C PRO A 282 12.00 13.39 2.74
N PHE A 283 13.12 12.94 3.31
CA PHE A 283 13.23 12.68 4.74
C PHE A 283 13.29 13.96 5.58
N ALA A 284 13.78 15.08 5.01
CA ALA A 284 13.87 16.37 5.69
C ALA A 284 12.53 17.10 5.68
N SER A 285 11.81 17.06 4.56
CA SER A 285 10.45 17.62 4.45
C SER A 285 9.39 16.79 5.19
N GLY A 286 9.66 15.50 5.40
CA GLY A 286 8.68 14.56 5.91
C GLY A 286 7.74 14.03 4.82
N ASP A 287 8.04 14.30 3.55
CA ASP A 287 7.27 13.87 2.38
C ASP A 287 7.73 12.49 1.90
N TRP A 288 7.46 11.51 2.74
CA TRP A 288 7.68 10.09 2.49
C TRP A 288 6.68 9.29 3.31
N ILE A 289 6.59 7.99 3.04
CA ILE A 289 5.48 7.16 3.51
C ILE A 289 5.38 6.98 5.04
N LEU A 290 6.50 7.00 5.78
CA LEU A 290 6.49 6.65 7.22
C LEU A 290 5.75 7.68 8.10
N PRO A 291 5.96 9.00 7.94
CA PRO A 291 5.15 10.02 8.61
C PRO A 291 3.64 9.81 8.47
N ASP A 292 3.15 9.43 7.28
CA ASP A 292 1.73 9.17 7.03
C ASP A 292 1.22 7.91 7.74
N LEU A 293 2.11 6.94 7.98
CA LEU A 293 1.83 5.69 8.68
C LEU A 293 1.93 5.77 10.20
N THR A 294 2.33 6.92 10.76
CA THR A 294 2.18 7.16 12.20
C THR A 294 0.71 7.35 12.56
N ILE A 295 0.33 7.13 13.82
CA ILE A 295 -1.05 7.33 14.27
C ILE A 295 -1.47 8.79 14.05
N GLN A 296 -0.58 9.74 14.38
CA GLN A 296 -0.82 11.17 14.16
C GLN A 296 -0.93 11.52 12.67
N GLY A 297 -0.07 10.95 11.83
CA GLY A 297 -0.10 11.12 10.38
C GLY A 297 -1.41 10.65 9.77
N SER A 298 -1.81 9.43 10.12
CA SER A 298 -3.07 8.85 9.64
C SER A 298 -4.30 9.59 10.15
N ILE A 299 -4.27 10.14 11.37
CA ILE A 299 -5.35 11.02 11.86
C ILE A 299 -5.42 12.29 11.01
N ARG A 300 -4.28 12.98 10.77
CA ARG A 300 -4.25 14.18 9.91
C ARG A 300 -4.77 13.89 8.52
N LEU A 301 -4.39 12.74 7.95
CA LEU A 301 -4.87 12.28 6.65
C LEU A 301 -6.40 12.08 6.67
N ASN A 302 -6.91 11.35 7.67
CA ASN A 302 -8.33 11.01 7.77
C ASN A 302 -9.23 12.23 8.04
N SER A 303 -8.72 13.30 8.65
CA SER A 303 -9.51 14.52 8.93
C SER A 303 -10.18 15.12 7.70
N ASN A 304 -9.61 14.91 6.52
CA ASN A 304 -10.10 15.46 5.26
C ASN A 304 -10.69 14.40 4.33
N ILE A 305 -10.79 13.14 4.75
CA ILE A 305 -11.24 12.03 3.89
C ILE A 305 -12.61 11.55 4.33
N CYS A 306 -13.55 11.51 3.39
CA CYS A 306 -14.90 11.00 3.60
C CYS A 306 -15.03 9.51 3.25
N THR A 307 -16.15 8.91 3.67
CA THR A 307 -16.68 7.67 3.08
C THR A 307 -17.88 8.06 2.24
N PHE A 308 -17.81 7.75 0.95
CA PHE A 308 -18.78 8.25 -0.04
C PHE A 308 -19.97 7.30 -0.16
N PRO A 309 -21.19 7.84 -0.26
CA PRO A 309 -22.43 7.05 -0.15
C PRO A 309 -22.61 6.03 -1.28
N ASP A 310 -22.02 6.27 -2.45
CA ASP A 310 -22.21 5.45 -3.66
C ASP A 310 -21.03 4.50 -3.96
N THR A 311 -20.11 4.33 -3.00
CA THR A 311 -18.96 3.43 -3.13
C THR A 311 -19.07 2.27 -2.14
N TYR A 312 -18.72 1.06 -2.58
CA TYR A 312 -18.67 -0.11 -1.69
C TYR A 312 -17.31 -0.23 -1.01
N TYR A 313 -17.28 -0.45 0.31
CA TYR A 313 -16.04 -0.53 1.08
C TYR A 313 -15.89 -1.88 1.78
N PHE A 314 -14.73 -2.51 1.64
CA PHE A 314 -14.40 -3.78 2.28
C PHE A 314 -13.03 -3.73 2.94
N SER A 315 -12.88 -4.41 4.08
CA SER A 315 -11.57 -4.58 4.71
C SER A 315 -11.34 -5.99 5.24
N TYR A 316 -10.17 -6.54 4.95
CA TYR A 316 -9.67 -7.78 5.53
C TYR A 316 -8.53 -7.42 6.50
N ALA A 317 -8.87 -7.34 7.78
CA ALA A 317 -7.93 -7.05 8.85
C ALA A 317 -7.21 -8.33 9.29
N THR A 318 -5.88 -8.32 9.29
CA THR A 318 -5.06 -9.47 9.66
C THR A 318 -4.69 -9.48 11.14
N LYS A 319 -4.46 -10.67 11.67
CA LYS A 319 -4.05 -10.87 13.06
C LYS A 319 -3.19 -12.14 13.22
N ARG A 320 -2.06 -12.02 13.93
CA ARG A 320 -1.17 -13.12 14.37
C ARG A 320 -0.86 -13.07 15.86
N THR A 321 -1.84 -12.66 16.63
CA THR A 321 -1.77 -12.53 18.08
C THR A 321 -2.92 -13.31 18.71
N ARG A 322 -2.74 -13.75 19.96
CA ARG A 322 -3.77 -14.41 20.77
C ARG A 322 -3.67 -13.94 22.21
N LYS A 323 -4.77 -14.05 22.95
CA LYS A 323 -4.78 -13.71 24.38
C LYS A 323 -4.52 -14.96 25.21
N ILE A 324 -3.52 -14.92 26.08
CA ILE A 324 -3.22 -15.95 27.08
C ILE A 324 -3.20 -15.26 28.44
N MET A 325 -4.07 -15.70 29.37
CA MET A 325 -4.16 -15.13 30.72
C MET A 325 -4.27 -13.59 30.74
N GLY A 326 -4.98 -13.00 29.77
CA GLY A 326 -5.14 -11.55 29.63
C GLY A 326 -4.00 -10.83 28.90
N MET A 327 -2.87 -11.49 28.62
CA MET A 327 -1.76 -10.95 27.84
C MET A 327 -1.90 -11.25 26.35
N THR A 328 -1.69 -10.25 25.50
CA THR A 328 -1.58 -10.44 24.05
C THR A 328 -0.19 -10.96 23.71
N VAL A 329 -0.12 -12.10 23.02
CA VAL A 329 1.13 -12.75 22.62
C VAL A 329 1.06 -13.24 21.17
N PRO A 330 2.19 -13.45 20.49
CA PRO A 330 2.20 -14.06 19.15
C PRO A 330 1.44 -15.40 19.11
N SER A 331 0.64 -15.64 18.06
CA SER A 331 -0.23 -16.83 17.98
C SER A 331 0.53 -18.13 17.70
N GLY A 332 1.72 -18.06 17.11
CA GLY A 332 2.64 -19.20 16.95
C GLY A 332 3.88 -18.85 16.11
N ILE A 333 5.03 -19.42 16.46
CA ILE A 333 6.34 -19.12 15.83
C ILE A 333 6.35 -19.54 14.35
N LEU A 334 5.80 -20.71 14.02
CA LEU A 334 5.80 -21.25 12.65
C LEU A 334 4.80 -20.56 11.71
N GLY A 335 3.79 -19.88 12.26
CA GLY A 335 2.75 -19.20 11.48
C GLY A 335 3.11 -17.76 11.08
N ILE A 336 4.12 -17.17 11.69
CA ILE A 336 4.54 -15.77 11.48
C ILE A 336 5.82 -15.75 10.65
N HIS A 337 5.89 -14.84 9.68
CA HIS A 337 7.08 -14.73 8.85
C HIS A 337 8.28 -14.36 9.72
N PRO A 338 9.47 -14.95 9.53
CA PRO A 338 10.65 -14.62 10.32
C PRO A 338 10.95 -13.11 10.38
N LEU A 339 10.72 -12.39 9.27
CA LEU A 339 10.85 -10.93 9.18
C LEU A 339 9.93 -10.18 10.17
N LEU A 340 8.77 -10.73 10.48
CA LEU A 340 7.70 -10.09 11.23
C LEU A 340 7.65 -10.52 12.70
N PHE A 341 8.26 -11.64 13.06
CA PHE A 341 8.11 -12.25 14.38
C PHE A 341 8.50 -11.31 15.54
N ILE A 342 9.67 -10.67 15.44
CA ILE A 342 10.14 -9.72 16.47
C ILE A 342 9.16 -8.56 16.61
N ARG A 343 8.64 -8.05 15.49
CA ARG A 343 7.68 -6.94 15.47
C ARG A 343 6.32 -7.34 16.01
N VAL A 344 5.83 -8.55 15.74
CA VAL A 344 4.60 -9.06 16.36
C VAL A 344 4.70 -9.02 17.88
N LEU A 345 5.82 -9.50 18.43
CA LEU A 345 6.06 -9.50 19.87
C LEU A 345 6.11 -8.08 20.44
N GLN A 346 6.91 -7.20 19.86
CA GLN A 346 7.08 -5.84 20.37
C GLN A 346 5.81 -5.00 20.27
N MET A 347 5.03 -5.13 19.19
CA MET A 347 3.74 -4.44 19.05
C MET A 347 2.72 -4.95 20.07
N SER A 348 2.74 -6.24 20.41
CA SER A 348 1.89 -6.82 21.47
C SER A 348 2.20 -6.29 22.87
N GLN A 349 3.37 -5.68 23.05
CA GLN A 349 3.84 -5.10 24.32
C GLN A 349 4.03 -3.59 24.21
N TRP A 350 3.51 -2.97 23.15
CA TRP A 350 3.67 -1.54 22.91
C TRP A 350 3.11 -0.76 24.09
N ARG A 351 3.88 0.25 24.50
CA ARG A 351 3.51 1.25 25.50
C ARG A 351 3.85 2.61 24.94
N HIS A 352 2.85 3.47 24.82
CA HIS A 352 3.09 4.86 24.48
C HIS A 352 3.94 5.52 25.58
N PRO A 353 4.95 6.34 25.23
CA PRO A 353 5.75 7.02 26.24
C PRO A 353 4.88 7.86 27.19
N PRO A 354 5.11 7.78 28.51
CA PRO A 354 4.26 8.44 29.50
C PRO A 354 4.46 9.96 29.55
N ASP A 355 5.59 10.44 29.05
CA ASP A 355 5.98 11.86 28.97
C ASP A 355 5.52 12.55 27.67
N VAL A 356 4.96 11.79 26.73
CA VAL A 356 4.47 12.29 25.45
C VAL A 356 2.94 12.31 25.46
N VAL A 357 2.36 13.40 24.96
CA VAL A 357 0.89 13.51 24.85
C VAL A 357 0.36 12.40 23.94
N PRO A 358 -0.65 11.63 24.37
CA PRO A 358 -1.23 10.58 23.54
C PRO A 358 -1.76 11.13 22.21
N PRO A 359 -1.73 10.33 21.12
CA PRO A 359 -2.05 10.82 19.78
C PRO A 359 -3.51 11.26 19.61
N TYR A 360 -4.41 10.79 20.47
CA TYR A 360 -5.80 11.20 20.51
C TYR A 360 -6.41 11.00 21.90
N LYS A 361 -7.54 11.68 22.16
CA LYS A 361 -8.27 11.59 23.42
C LYS A 361 -8.83 10.18 23.62
N GLY A 362 -8.54 9.56 24.76
CA GLY A 362 -8.99 8.21 25.08
C GLY A 362 -8.11 7.10 24.49
N TYR A 363 -6.91 7.43 24.02
CA TYR A 363 -5.90 6.45 23.62
C TYR A 363 -5.63 5.43 24.75
N ARG A 364 -5.56 4.16 24.39
CA ARG A 364 -5.16 3.06 25.27
C ARG A 364 -4.21 2.15 24.52
N ASP A 365 -3.12 1.76 25.14
CA ASP A 365 -2.13 0.87 24.52
C ASP A 365 -2.76 -0.47 24.10
N GLU A 366 -3.69 -0.97 24.92
CA GLU A 366 -4.33 -2.28 24.78
C GLU A 366 -5.08 -2.42 23.45
N ASP A 367 -5.61 -1.32 22.92
CA ASP A 367 -6.33 -1.28 21.64
C ASP A 367 -5.37 -1.52 20.45
N TRP A 368 -4.08 -1.30 20.67
CA TRP A 368 -3.02 -1.40 19.66
C TRP A 368 -2.16 -2.66 19.80
N TRP A 369 -2.49 -3.63 20.66
CA TRP A 369 -1.66 -4.82 20.81
C TRP A 369 -1.89 -5.91 19.78
N ASP A 370 -3.14 -6.14 19.39
CA ASP A 370 -3.43 -7.11 18.34
C ASP A 370 -2.85 -6.60 17.02
N ASN A 371 -2.06 -7.43 16.33
CA ASN A 371 -1.34 -7.03 15.13
C ASN A 371 -0.99 -8.22 14.22
N ASP A 372 -0.50 -7.92 13.02
CA ASP A 372 -0.03 -8.87 12.00
C ASP A 372 1.50 -8.80 11.74
N GLY A 373 2.22 -8.05 12.58
CA GLY A 373 3.67 -7.80 12.48
C GLY A 373 4.08 -6.56 11.71
N ALA A 374 3.16 -5.91 10.99
CA ALA A 374 3.41 -4.59 10.40
C ALA A 374 2.39 -3.54 10.87
N LEU A 375 1.12 -3.92 10.99
CA LEU A 375 0.03 -3.05 11.39
C LEU A 375 -0.72 -3.63 12.58
N ASN A 376 -1.30 -2.75 13.38
CA ASN A 376 -2.18 -3.11 14.48
C ASN A 376 -3.57 -3.44 13.90
N THR A 377 -4.21 -4.52 14.36
CA THR A 377 -5.47 -5.02 13.79
C THR A 377 -6.59 -3.98 13.85
N ILE A 378 -6.64 -3.14 14.90
CA ILE A 378 -7.59 -2.01 14.96
C ILE A 378 -7.45 -1.06 13.76
N SER A 379 -6.21 -0.82 13.33
CA SER A 379 -5.88 0.06 12.20
C SER A 379 -6.43 -0.45 10.88
N MET A 380 -6.54 -1.77 10.75
CA MET A 380 -6.96 -2.41 9.51
C MET A 380 -8.47 -2.54 9.38
N THR A 381 -9.24 -2.45 10.46
CA THR A 381 -10.69 -2.68 10.38
C THR A 381 -11.40 -1.64 9.50
N ARG A 382 -11.20 -0.36 9.84
CA ARG A 382 -11.83 0.80 9.20
C ARG A 382 -11.09 2.07 9.62
N PRO A 383 -11.35 3.22 8.98
CA PRO A 383 -10.93 4.51 9.52
C PRO A 383 -11.72 4.81 10.82
N CYS A 384 -11.03 4.86 11.95
CA CYS A 384 -11.61 5.03 13.29
C CYS A 384 -11.37 6.44 13.83
N PHE A 385 -10.32 7.12 13.37
CA PHE A 385 -9.87 8.39 13.93
C PHE A 385 -9.65 9.42 12.80
N PRO A 386 -9.93 10.72 13.04
CA PRO A 386 -10.41 11.30 14.30
C PRO A 386 -11.89 11.02 14.59
N VAL A 387 -12.67 10.73 13.56
CA VAL A 387 -14.07 10.33 13.65
C VAL A 387 -14.21 8.94 13.05
N GLU A 388 -15.02 8.10 13.68
CA GLU A 388 -15.22 6.74 13.22
C GLU A 388 -16.15 6.72 11.99
N HIS A 389 -15.72 6.02 10.93
CA HIS A 389 -16.50 5.89 9.71
C HIS A 389 -17.56 4.78 9.85
N PRO A 390 -18.73 4.90 9.17
CA PRO A 390 -19.78 3.87 9.19
C PRO A 390 -19.22 2.49 8.82
N SER A 391 -19.53 1.48 9.63
CA SER A 391 -19.00 0.15 9.43
C SER A 391 -19.89 -0.98 9.92
N HIS A 392 -19.62 -2.18 9.43
CA HIS A 392 -20.26 -3.42 9.82
C HIS A 392 -19.22 -4.54 9.94
N PHE A 393 -19.20 -5.23 11.09
CA PHE A 393 -18.34 -6.38 11.29
C PHE A 393 -18.97 -7.64 10.69
N VAL A 394 -18.24 -8.33 9.83
CA VAL A 394 -18.71 -9.48 9.07
C VAL A 394 -18.12 -10.76 9.65
N VAL A 395 -18.98 -11.66 10.15
CA VAL A 395 -18.58 -12.99 10.61
C VAL A 395 -18.80 -14.01 9.50
N GLN A 396 -19.99 -14.02 8.91
CA GLN A 396 -20.36 -14.84 7.77
C GLN A 396 -20.66 -13.94 6.57
N ASP A 397 -20.31 -14.39 5.36
CA ASP A 397 -20.48 -13.56 4.16
C ASP A 397 -21.98 -13.27 3.85
N SER A 398 -22.90 -14.06 4.42
CA SER A 398 -24.35 -13.80 4.41
C SER A 398 -24.75 -12.55 5.20
N ASP A 399 -23.98 -12.15 6.20
CA ASP A 399 -24.28 -10.99 7.07
C ASP A 399 -24.20 -9.67 6.29
N CYS A 400 -23.56 -9.70 5.12
CA CYS A 400 -23.40 -8.56 4.23
C CYS A 400 -24.61 -8.33 3.30
N LEU A 401 -25.62 -9.21 3.29
CA LEU A 401 -26.68 -9.19 2.27
C LEU A 401 -27.99 -8.57 2.81
N PRO A 402 -28.60 -7.59 2.12
CA PRO A 402 -28.11 -6.93 0.90
C PRO A 402 -26.96 -5.95 1.18
N LEU A 403 -25.94 -5.97 0.31
CA LEU A 403 -24.79 -5.05 0.41
C LEU A 403 -25.24 -3.61 0.16
N GLN A 404 -24.87 -2.71 1.07
CA GLN A 404 -25.12 -1.27 0.96
C GLN A 404 -23.82 -0.50 0.74
N PRO A 405 -23.79 0.48 -0.19
CA PRO A 405 -22.65 1.34 -0.35
C PRO A 405 -22.55 2.36 0.82
N GLY A 406 -21.42 3.04 0.94
CA GLY A 406 -21.17 4.03 2.00
C GLY A 406 -20.85 3.48 3.38
N ILE A 407 -20.64 2.17 3.51
CA ILE A 407 -20.33 1.49 4.78
C ILE A 407 -19.14 0.55 4.60
N TRP A 408 -18.22 0.55 5.58
CA TRP A 408 -17.07 -0.37 5.64
C TRP A 408 -17.47 -1.75 6.19
N TYR A 409 -17.49 -2.76 5.34
CA TYR A 409 -17.63 -4.16 5.75
C TYR A 409 -16.26 -4.76 6.06
N TYR A 410 -16.00 -5.10 7.32
CA TYR A 410 -14.68 -5.62 7.71
C TYR A 410 -14.74 -7.02 8.31
N LYS A 411 -13.72 -7.82 8.00
CA LYS A 411 -13.53 -9.20 8.46
C LYS A 411 -12.14 -9.33 9.07
N ILE A 412 -12.02 -10.07 10.18
CA ILE A 412 -10.72 -10.40 10.76
C ILE A 412 -10.27 -11.76 10.21
N VAL A 413 -9.06 -11.81 9.68
CA VAL A 413 -8.44 -12.96 9.04
C VAL A 413 -7.19 -13.33 9.84
N GLU A 414 -7.04 -14.61 10.19
CA GLU A 414 -5.79 -15.05 10.80
C GLU A 414 -4.70 -15.12 9.73
N GLY A 415 -3.66 -14.30 9.88
CA GLY A 415 -2.66 -14.04 8.86
C GLY A 415 -1.66 -12.99 9.30
N ASP A 416 -0.40 -13.11 8.91
CA ASP A 416 0.55 -12.01 9.06
C ASP A 416 0.42 -11.03 7.90
N HIS A 417 1.14 -9.91 7.97
CA HIS A 417 1.02 -8.82 7.00
C HIS A 417 1.32 -9.24 5.55
N ILE A 418 2.11 -10.31 5.36
CA ILE A 418 2.47 -10.77 4.01
C ILE A 418 1.57 -11.91 3.52
N LEU A 419 0.50 -12.26 4.24
CA LEU A 419 -0.44 -13.30 3.82
C LEU A 419 -0.98 -13.06 2.40
N PHE A 420 -1.21 -11.80 2.05
CA PHE A 420 -1.82 -11.39 0.79
C PHE A 420 -0.82 -11.13 -0.34
N ILE A 421 0.48 -11.30 -0.12
CA ILE A 421 1.52 -10.85 -1.06
C ILE A 421 2.72 -11.79 -1.12
N VAL A 422 3.50 -11.70 -2.22
CA VAL A 422 4.80 -12.34 -2.49
C VAL A 422 4.82 -13.88 -2.49
N ASN A 423 4.33 -14.54 -1.44
CA ASN A 423 4.44 -15.99 -1.26
C ASN A 423 3.06 -16.65 -1.13
N ARG A 424 2.45 -16.95 -2.29
CA ARG A 424 1.18 -17.68 -2.38
C ARG A 424 1.25 -19.07 -1.76
N GLU A 425 2.36 -19.79 -1.88
CA GLU A 425 2.52 -21.15 -1.34
C GLU A 425 2.38 -21.17 0.19
N ARG A 426 2.94 -20.16 0.86
CA ARG A 426 2.85 -20.00 2.32
C ARG A 426 1.44 -19.66 2.79
N ALA A 427 0.71 -18.87 2.01
CA ALA A 427 -0.65 -18.48 2.33
C ALA A 427 -1.68 -19.57 1.95
N GLY A 428 -1.32 -20.45 1.01
CA GLY A 428 -2.08 -21.62 0.62
C GLY A 428 -3.47 -21.29 0.09
N THR A 429 -4.43 -22.17 0.39
CA THR A 429 -5.82 -22.07 -0.09
C THR A 429 -6.54 -20.82 0.40
N GLN A 430 -6.16 -20.27 1.55
CA GLN A 430 -6.80 -19.09 2.14
C GLN A 430 -6.57 -17.83 1.29
N PHE A 431 -5.38 -17.67 0.72
CA PHE A 431 -5.08 -16.61 -0.25
C PHE A 431 -6.00 -16.68 -1.46
N ASP A 432 -6.12 -17.88 -2.03
CA ASP A 432 -6.90 -18.09 -3.25
C ASP A 432 -8.38 -17.76 -3.02
N LEU A 433 -8.96 -18.29 -1.95
CA LEU A 433 -10.35 -18.05 -1.58
C LEU A 433 -10.66 -16.57 -1.37
N ILE A 434 -9.76 -15.80 -0.76
CA ILE A 434 -9.97 -14.38 -0.50
C ILE A 434 -9.92 -13.59 -1.81
N TYR A 435 -8.90 -13.78 -2.64
CA TYR A 435 -8.82 -13.08 -3.93
C TYR A 435 -9.96 -13.45 -4.87
N ASP A 436 -10.33 -14.74 -4.94
CA ASP A 436 -11.46 -15.20 -5.76
C ASP A 436 -12.77 -14.55 -5.29
N SER A 437 -13.01 -14.53 -3.97
CA SER A 437 -14.19 -13.87 -3.39
C SER A 437 -14.22 -12.35 -3.67
N ILE A 438 -13.08 -11.67 -3.61
CA ILE A 438 -12.99 -10.23 -3.91
C ILE A 438 -13.30 -9.99 -5.39
N PHE A 439 -12.68 -10.75 -6.29
CA PHE A 439 -12.83 -10.54 -7.73
C PHE A 439 -14.24 -10.90 -8.19
N GLU A 440 -14.81 -12.01 -7.70
CA GLU A 440 -16.22 -12.33 -7.94
C GLU A 440 -17.16 -11.21 -7.46
N ARG A 441 -16.85 -10.58 -6.33
CA ARG A 441 -17.64 -9.46 -5.82
C ARG A 441 -17.53 -8.25 -6.73
N CYS A 442 -16.33 -7.86 -7.15
CA CYS A 442 -16.14 -6.81 -8.14
C CYS A 442 -16.97 -7.09 -9.40
N ARG A 443 -16.94 -8.33 -9.91
CA ARG A 443 -17.71 -8.75 -11.09
C ARG A 443 -19.22 -8.85 -10.86
N LYS A 444 -19.70 -8.94 -9.63
CA LYS A 444 -21.14 -8.84 -9.30
C LYS A 444 -21.63 -7.40 -9.23
N HIS A 445 -20.75 -6.44 -8.99
CA HIS A 445 -21.07 -5.03 -8.80
C HIS A 445 -20.67 -4.15 -9.99
N VAL A 446 -20.70 -4.69 -11.21
CA VAL A 446 -20.23 -4.03 -12.45
C VAL A 446 -20.91 -2.69 -12.74
N PHE A 447 -22.15 -2.48 -12.28
CA PHE A 447 -22.88 -1.24 -12.50
C PHE A 447 -23.52 -0.74 -11.20
N ARG A 448 -23.54 0.58 -11.03
CA ARG A 448 -24.41 1.24 -10.05
C ARG A 448 -25.84 0.88 -10.41
N LYS A 449 -26.56 0.20 -9.52
CA LYS A 449 -28.01 0.07 -9.65
C LYS A 449 -28.59 1.46 -9.42
N ASN A 450 -28.87 2.21 -10.49
CA ASN A 450 -29.63 3.45 -10.38
C ASN A 450 -30.94 3.13 -9.63
N PRO A 451 -31.26 3.81 -8.52
CA PRO A 451 -32.58 3.72 -7.94
C PRO A 451 -33.55 4.21 -9.00
N THR A 452 -34.37 3.31 -9.52
CA THR A 452 -35.39 3.62 -10.51
C THR A 452 -36.33 4.62 -9.86
N LEU A 453 -36.33 5.87 -10.35
CA LEU A 453 -37.34 6.87 -9.97
C LEU A 453 -38.72 6.22 -10.18
N PRO A 454 -39.61 6.19 -9.16
CA PRO A 454 -40.93 5.64 -9.34
C PRO A 454 -41.68 6.52 -10.34
N ASN A 455 -41.99 5.93 -11.50
CA ASN A 455 -42.89 6.50 -12.50
C ASN A 455 -44.13 7.06 -11.80
N HIS A 456 -44.21 8.38 -11.68
CA HIS A 456 -45.46 9.04 -11.38
C HIS A 456 -46.35 8.87 -12.61
N GLN A 457 -47.15 7.81 -12.61
CA GLN A 457 -48.30 7.72 -13.49
C GLN A 457 -49.28 8.81 -13.08
N VAL A 458 -49.26 9.89 -13.85
CA VAL A 458 -50.34 10.87 -13.91
C VAL A 458 -51.56 10.14 -14.46
N HIS A 459 -52.52 9.82 -13.60
CA HIS A 459 -53.86 9.44 -14.02
C HIS A 459 -54.67 10.72 -14.24
N HIS A 460 -55.05 10.93 -15.49
CA HIS A 460 -56.09 11.86 -15.93
C HIS A 460 -57.47 11.47 -15.42
#